data_AF-A0A1G6HRY7-F1
#
_entry.id   AF-A0A1G6HRY7-F1
#
_cell.length_a   1.000
_cell.length_b   1.000
_cell.length_c   1.000
_cell.angle_alpha   90.00
_cell.angle_beta   90.00
_cell.angle_gamma   90.00
#
_symmetry.space_group_name_H-M   'P 1'
#
loop_
_entity.id
_entity.type
_entity.pdbx_description
1 polymer ?
#
loop_
_entity_poly.entity_id
_entity_poly.type
_entity_poly.pdbx_seq_one_letter_code
_entity_poly.pdbx_strand_id
1 'polypeptide(L)' 'MASFRMLKHGNWQYRISHTVNGQRREKSKSGFKCKPDAARAAYEKEKELGIN' A
#
# COMPACT_ATOMS: atom_id res chain seq x y z
N MET A 1 -0.70 7.79 3.88
CA MET A 1 -1.72 6.98 4.58
C MET A 1 -2.15 5.83 3.70
N ALA A 2 -1.76 4.62 4.09
CA ALA A 2 -2.10 3.39 3.39
C ALA A 2 -3.58 3.00 3.56
N SER A 3 -4.18 2.53 2.46
CA SER A 3 -5.53 1.97 2.42
C SER A 3 -5.45 0.52 1.99
N PHE A 4 -6.31 -0.33 2.56
CA PHE A 4 -6.31 -1.77 2.33
C PHE A 4 -7.68 -2.21 1.84
N ARG A 5 -7.72 -2.98 0.76
CA ARG A 5 -8.95 -3.57 0.26
C ARG A 5 -8.73 -5.02 -0.14
N MET A 6 -9.78 -5.82 0.00
CA MET A 6 -9.84 -7.17 -0.56
C MET A 6 -10.28 -7.08 -2.03
N LEU A 7 -9.57 -7.78 -2.90
CA LEU A 7 -9.85 -7.95 -4.32
C LEU A 7 -10.65 -9.25 -4.55
N LYS A 8 -11.19 -9.40 -5.76
CA LYS A 8 -11.84 -10.64 -6.18
C LYS A 8 -10.85 -11.81 -6.05
N HIS A 9 -11.34 -12.96 -5.58
CA HIS A 9 -10.57 -14.17 -5.23
C HIS A 9 -9.82 -14.14 -3.88
N GLY A 10 -10.19 -13.25 -2.95
CA GLY A 10 -9.67 -13.28 -1.56
C GLY A 10 -8.28 -12.66 -1.37
N ASN A 11 -7.70 -12.11 -2.44
CA ASN A 11 -6.42 -11.43 -2.38
C ASN A 11 -6.57 -10.04 -1.77
N TRP A 12 -5.62 -9.61 -0.97
CA TRP A 12 -5.54 -8.27 -0.42
C TRP A 12 -4.65 -7.38 -1.28
N GLN A 13 -5.00 -6.10 -1.30
CA GLN A 13 -4.25 -5.03 -1.94
C GLN A 13 -4.06 -3.88 -0.96
N TYR A 14 -2.85 -3.32 -0.94
CA TYR A 14 -2.61 -2.02 -0.34
C TYR A 14 -2.52 -0.93 -1.41
N ARG A 15 -2.83 0.29 -1.01
CA ARG A 15 -2.66 1.52 -1.79
C ARG A 15 -2.17 2.64 -0.88
N ILE A 16 -1.04 3.23 -1.22
CA ILE A 16 -0.39 4.35 -0.52
C ILE A 16 -0.47 5.57 -1.44
N SER A 17 -1.23 6.58 -1.05
CA SER A 17 -1.16 7.90 -1.66
C SER A 17 -0.13 8.76 -0.91
N HIS A 18 0.77 9.41 -1.64
CA HIS A 18 1.82 10.26 -1.09
C HIS A 18 2.13 11.41 -2.04
N THR A 19 2.72 12.49 -1.52
CA THR A 19 3.09 13.65 -2.33
C THR A 19 4.60 13.67 -2.49
N VAL A 20 5.09 13.73 -3.73
CA VAL A 20 6.52 13.82 -4.07
C VAL A 20 6.70 15.05 -4.93
N ASN A 21 7.54 16.00 -4.49
CA ASN A 21 7.81 17.26 -5.21
C ASN A 21 6.53 18.04 -5.60
N GLY A 22 5.56 18.11 -4.68
CA GLY A 22 4.27 18.77 -4.92
C GLY A 22 3.28 17.99 -5.79
N GLN A 23 3.68 16.85 -6.36
CA GLN A 23 2.80 15.98 -7.14
C GLN A 23 2.27 14.82 -6.29
N ARG A 24 0.96 14.63 -6.31
CA ARG A 24 0.33 13.46 -5.69
C ARG A 24 0.64 12.22 -6.52
N ARG A 25 1.29 11.24 -5.90
CA ARG A 25 1.57 9.91 -6.45
C ARG A 25 0.84 8.83 -5.67
N GLU A 26 0.51 7.77 -6.37
CA GLU A 26 -0.12 6.59 -5.78
C GLU A 26 0.73 5.36 -6.08
N LYS A 27 0.96 4.54 -5.05
CA LYS A 27 1.57 3.21 -5.18
C LYS A 27 0.59 2.20 -4.65
N SER A 28 0.32 1.16 -5.43
CA SER A 28 -0.51 0.04 -4.99
C SER A 28 0.16 -1.28 -5.34
N LYS A 29 -0.08 -2.30 -4.53
CA LYS A 29 0.36 -3.67 -4.77
C LYS A 29 -0.69 -4.64 -4.27
N SER A 30 -0.94 -5.67 -5.05
CA SER A 30 -1.97 -6.69 -4.82
C SER A 30 -1.38 -8.09 -4.84
N GLY A 31 -2.15 -9.07 -4.35
CA GLY A 31 -1.76 -10.48 -4.34
C GLY A 31 -1.38 -11.01 -2.96
N PHE A 32 -1.67 -10.25 -1.90
CA PHE A 32 -1.41 -10.68 -0.53
C PHE A 32 -2.50 -11.65 -0.07
N LYS A 33 -2.13 -12.74 0.59
CA LYS A 33 -3.13 -13.73 1.07
C LYS A 33 -3.96 -13.19 2.23
N CYS A 34 -3.41 -12.28 3.03
CA CYS A 34 -4.03 -11.77 4.25
C CYS A 34 -3.85 -10.25 4.39
N LYS A 35 -4.78 -9.58 5.09
CA LYS A 35 -4.69 -8.16 5.44
C LYS A 35 -3.37 -7.78 6.15
N PRO A 36 -2.90 -8.49 7.19
CA PRO A 36 -1.64 -8.15 7.87
C PRO A 36 -0.42 -8.23 6.95
N ASP A 37 -0.42 -9.14 5.98
CA ASP A 37 0.66 -9.26 4.99
C ASP A 37 0.71 -8.04 4.07
N ALA A 38 -0.46 -7.60 3.60
CA ALA A 38 -0.59 -6.34 2.86
C ALA A 38 -0.19 -5.11 3.71
N ALA A 39 -0.50 -5.12 5.01
CA ALA A 39 -0.14 -4.05 5.94
C ALA A 39 1.37 -3.95 6.17
N ARG A 40 2.03 -5.09 6.38
CA ARG A 40 3.50 -5.15 6.53
C ARG A 40 4.19 -4.66 5.25
N ALA A 41 3.75 -5.14 4.09
CA ALA A 41 4.30 -4.69 2.81
C ALA A 41 4.05 -3.20 2.54
N ALA A 42 2.90 -2.66 2.97
CA ALA A 42 2.64 -1.23 2.89
C ALA A 42 3.58 -0.42 3.80
N TYR A 43 3.79 -0.86 5.04
CA TYR A 43 4.68 -0.21 6.00
C TYR A 43 6.13 -0.17 5.51
N GLU A 44 6.62 -1.29 4.98
CA GLU A 44 7.94 -1.35 4.32
C GLU A 44 8.02 -0.36 3.17
N LYS A 45 6.94 -0.26 2.37
CA LYS A 45 6.92 0.68 1.24
C LYS A 45 6.82 2.14 1.66
N GLU A 46 6.09 2.45 2.73
CA GLU A 46 6.04 3.80 3.31
C GLU A 46 7.41 4.22 3.85
N LYS A 47 8.17 3.29 4.45
CA LYS A 47 9.57 3.51 4.84
C LYS A 47 10.48 3.79 3.63
N GLU A 48 10.41 2.96 2.59
CA GLU A 48 11.20 3.17 1.36
C GLU A 48 10.91 4.53 0.72
N LEU A 49 9.68 5.01 0.82
CA LEU A 49 9.24 6.29 0.26
C LEU A 49 9.47 7.48 1.20
N GLY A 50 9.88 7.24 2.46
CA GLY A 50 10.12 8.28 3.46
C GLY A 50 8.86 9.02 3.92
N ILE A 51 7.71 8.35 3.96
CA ILE A 51 6.38 8.96 4.21
C ILE A 51 5.76 8.50 5.54
N ASN A 52 6.52 7.78 6.36
CA ASN A 52 6.08 7.15 7.60
C ASN A 52 6.63 7.89 8.82
#